data_AF-A0A2D4YBS2-F1
#
_entry.id   AF-A0A2D4YBS2-F1
#
_cell.length_a   1.000
_cell.length_b   1.000
_cell.length_c   1.000
_cell.angle_alpha   90.00
_cell.angle_beta   90.00
_cell.angle_gamma   90.00
#
_symmetry.space_group_name_H-M   'P 1'
#
loop_
_entity.id
_entity.type
_entity.pdbx_description
1 polymer ?
#
loop_
_entity_poly.entity_id
_entity_poly.type
_entity_poly.pdbx_seq_one_letter_code
_entity_poly.pdbx_strand_id
1 'polypeptide(L)'
;MRYNPILKNIAGFSLLITFLLIFSCANHHTSEESQEYIKAPKVGDIYFIEPEEKVFTLIKISSIDNDSIVFTLNRSNYDLNREIDATLNTVKFIKTASLNQTNSWSDSSKTYTKSELIDLYNDKYIYEIKRGL
;
A
#
# COMPACT_ATOMS: atom_id res chain seq x y z
N MET A 1 -17.25 14.66 -45.83
CA MET A 1 -16.40 14.22 -44.69
C MET A 1 -17.11 13.08 -43.98
N ARG A 2 -16.57 11.85 -44.05
CA ARG A 2 -17.16 10.69 -43.37
C ARG A 2 -16.79 10.73 -41.89
N TYR A 3 -17.80 10.89 -41.04
CA TYR A 3 -17.67 10.90 -39.59
C TYR A 3 -17.43 9.46 -39.11
N ASN A 4 -16.28 9.20 -38.48
CA ASN A 4 -15.90 7.85 -38.02
C ASN A 4 -16.44 7.58 -36.61
N PRO A 5 -17.39 6.65 -36.42
CA PRO A 5 -18.03 6.38 -35.13
C PRO A 5 -17.07 5.79 -34.08
N ILE A 6 -15.91 5.27 -34.52
CA ILE A 6 -14.87 4.69 -33.66
C ILE A 6 -14.24 5.75 -32.73
N LEU A 7 -14.04 6.99 -33.20
CA LEU A 7 -13.45 8.06 -32.38
C LEU A 7 -14.36 8.51 -31.23
N LYS A 8 -15.70 8.38 -31.37
CA LYS A 8 -16.66 8.77 -30.32
C LYS A 8 -16.64 7.77 -29.15
N ASN A 9 -16.39 6.49 -29.45
CA ASN A 9 -16.32 5.42 -28.44
C ASN A 9 -15.00 5.45 -27.66
N ILE A 10 -13.87 5.81 -28.29
CA ILE A 10 -12.56 5.93 -27.61
C ILE A 10 -12.56 7.11 -26.62
N ALA A 11 -13.14 8.25 -27.02
CA ALA A 11 -13.23 9.42 -26.14
C ALA A 11 -14.12 9.17 -24.90
N GLY A 12 -15.22 8.43 -25.06
CA GLY A 12 -16.10 8.03 -23.95
C GLY A 12 -15.43 7.05 -22.99
N PHE A 13 -14.67 6.09 -23.50
CA PHE A 13 -13.94 5.11 -22.68
C PHE A 13 -12.78 5.76 -21.90
N SER A 14 -12.08 6.72 -22.53
CA SER A 14 -11.02 7.51 -21.87
C SER A 14 -11.55 8.36 -20.71
N LEU A 15 -12.72 8.99 -20.89
CA LEU A 15 -13.40 9.74 -19.82
C LEU A 15 -13.86 8.82 -18.69
N LEU A 16 -14.37 7.62 -19.00
CA LEU A 16 -14.79 6.64 -17.99
C LEU A 16 -13.61 6.11 -17.17
N ILE A 17 -12.48 5.79 -17.81
CA ILE A 17 -11.24 5.36 -17.14
C ILE A 17 -10.70 6.49 -16.26
N THR A 18 -10.69 7.73 -16.76
CA THR A 18 -10.26 8.89 -15.97
C THR A 18 -11.15 9.10 -14.74
N PHE A 19 -12.46 8.93 -14.88
CA PHE A 19 -13.41 9.06 -13.77
C PHE A 19 -13.26 7.94 -12.73
N LEU A 20 -13.00 6.70 -13.16
CA LEU A 20 -12.72 5.56 -12.27
C LEU A 20 -11.38 5.74 -11.51
N LEU A 21 -10.34 6.25 -12.17
CA LEU A 21 -9.07 6.58 -11.52
C LEU A 21 -9.21 7.70 -10.49
N ILE A 22 -10.04 8.72 -10.75
CA ILE A 22 -10.31 9.80 -9.80
C ILE A 22 -11.11 9.30 -8.58
N PHE A 23 -12.06 8.37 -8.77
CA PHE A 23 -12.89 7.85 -7.68
C PHE A 23 -12.12 6.90 -6.73
N SER A 24 -11.14 6.14 -7.24
CA SER A 24 -10.26 5.32 -6.37
C SER A 24 -9.35 6.16 -5.47
N CYS A 25 -9.04 7.40 -5.85
CA CYS A 25 -8.17 8.29 -5.06
C CYS A 25 -8.86 8.92 -3.84
N ALA A 26 -10.19 8.85 -3.72
CA ALA A 26 -10.93 9.74 -2.82
C ALA A 26 -11.10 9.27 -1.36
N ASN A 27 -10.71 8.04 -0.98
CA ASN A 27 -11.13 7.48 0.33
C ASN A 27 -10.01 6.87 1.21
N HIS A 28 -8.75 7.25 1.02
CA HIS A 28 -7.68 6.81 1.93
C HIS A 28 -6.93 8.01 2.53
N HIS A 29 -7.29 8.37 3.76
CA HIS A 29 -6.53 9.30 4.60
C HIS A 29 -5.22 8.61 5.01
N THR A 30 -4.12 8.93 4.33
CA THR A 30 -2.79 8.52 4.78
C THR A 30 -2.31 9.47 5.88
N SER A 31 -1.68 8.92 6.93
CA SER A 31 -1.13 9.76 8.01
C SER A 31 -0.01 10.67 7.49
N GLU A 32 0.16 11.85 8.09
CA GLU A 32 1.26 12.77 7.77
C GLU A 32 2.62 12.07 7.96
N GLU A 33 2.75 11.23 9.00
CA GLU A 33 3.94 10.43 9.29
C GLU A 33 4.28 9.46 8.15
N SER A 34 3.28 8.76 7.58
CA SER A 34 3.48 7.86 6.44
C SER A 34 4.09 8.60 5.23
N GLN A 35 3.70 9.85 4.99
CA GLN A 35 4.24 10.66 3.89
C GLN A 35 5.72 11.02 4.08
N GLU A 36 6.16 11.15 5.34
CA GLU A 36 7.57 11.35 5.65
C GLU A 36 8.36 10.05 5.53
N TYR A 37 7.79 8.95 6.02
CA TYR A 37 8.47 7.66 6.09
C TYR A 37 8.68 7.05 4.71
N ILE A 38 7.73 7.23 3.78
CA ILE A 38 7.89 6.76 2.40
C ILE A 38 9.06 7.45 1.67
N LYS A 39 9.34 8.73 1.97
CA LYS A 39 10.42 9.50 1.35
C LYS A 39 11.80 9.16 1.92
N ALA A 40 11.82 8.69 3.17
CA ALA A 40 13.04 8.37 3.90
C ALA A 40 12.91 7.01 4.61
N PRO A 41 12.84 5.89 3.87
CA PRO A 41 12.67 4.55 4.43
C PRO A 41 13.85 4.17 5.33
N LYS A 42 13.56 3.41 6.41
CA LYS A 42 14.55 2.94 7.39
C LYS A 42 14.34 1.47 7.71
N VAL A 43 15.43 0.78 8.04
CA VAL A 43 15.37 -0.61 8.55
C VAL A 43 14.48 -0.66 9.78
N GLY A 44 13.57 -1.64 9.80
CA GLY A 44 12.57 -1.81 10.85
C GLY A 44 11.21 -1.15 10.57
N ASP A 45 11.10 -0.29 9.56
CA ASP A 45 9.80 0.25 9.15
C ASP A 45 8.86 -0.87 8.69
N ILE A 46 7.60 -0.77 9.08
CA ILE A 46 6.55 -1.73 8.75
C ILE A 46 5.52 -1.06 7.86
N TYR A 47 5.28 -1.67 6.70
CA TYR A 47 4.38 -1.20 5.68
C TYR A 47 3.16 -2.09 5.65
N PHE A 48 2.01 -1.46 5.67
CA PHE A 48 0.72 -2.11 5.55
C PHE A 48 0.33 -2.06 4.09
N ILE A 49 0.28 -3.24 3.46
CA ILE A 49 0.02 -3.37 2.02
C ILE A 49 -1.27 -4.13 1.76
N GLU A 50 -2.00 -3.74 0.73
CA GLU A 50 -3.22 -4.42 0.26
C GLU A 50 -2.92 -5.14 -1.07
N PRO A 51 -2.39 -6.38 -1.06
CA PRO A 51 -2.08 -7.12 -2.30
C PRO A 51 -3.32 -7.49 -3.12
N GLU A 52 -4.48 -7.64 -2.47
CA GLU A 52 -5.76 -8.00 -3.08
C GLU A 52 -6.87 -7.20 -2.40
N GLU A 53 -7.98 -6.97 -3.09
CA GLU A 53 -9.11 -6.20 -2.55
C GLU A 53 -9.57 -6.78 -1.21
N LYS A 54 -9.58 -5.96 -0.15
CA LYS A 54 -9.95 -6.30 1.22
C LYS A 54 -9.04 -7.34 1.89
N VAL A 55 -7.86 -7.60 1.35
CA VAL A 55 -6.84 -8.43 2.01
C VAL A 55 -5.60 -7.59 2.19
N PHE A 56 -5.19 -7.39 3.43
CA PHE A 56 -3.94 -6.71 3.72
C PHE A 56 -2.91 -7.65 4.34
N THR A 57 -1.64 -7.31 4.16
CA THR A 57 -0.51 -7.97 4.80
C THR A 57 0.51 -6.93 5.22
N LEU A 58 1.53 -7.38 5.94
CA LEU A 58 2.58 -6.54 6.47
C LEU A 58 3.91 -6.94 5.86
N ILE A 59 4.71 -5.94 5.53
CA ILE A 59 6.10 -6.14 5.10
C ILE A 59 7.00 -5.23 5.93
N LYS A 60 8.17 -5.72 6.34
CA LYS A 60 9.11 -4.98 7.19
C LYS A 60 10.45 -4.82 6.51
N ILE A 61 11.02 -3.61 6.51
CA ILE A 61 12.35 -3.38 5.94
C ILE A 61 13.40 -4.13 6.75
N SER A 62 14.14 -5.01 6.08
CA SER A 62 15.23 -5.81 6.64
C SER A 62 16.61 -5.23 6.28
N SER A 63 16.77 -4.68 5.08
CA SER A 63 18.00 -3.99 4.65
C SER A 63 17.71 -2.97 3.56
N ILE A 64 18.58 -1.98 3.46
CA ILE A 64 18.58 -0.98 2.39
C ILE A 64 19.99 -0.94 1.79
N ASP A 65 20.09 -1.19 0.49
CA ASP A 65 21.34 -1.07 -0.26
C ASP A 65 21.12 -0.12 -1.44
N ASN A 66 21.66 1.09 -1.33
CA ASN A 66 21.52 2.16 -2.32
C ASN A 66 20.03 2.48 -2.62
N ASP A 67 19.54 2.02 -3.78
CA ASP A 67 18.16 2.19 -4.24
C ASP A 67 17.27 0.98 -3.93
N SER A 68 17.88 -0.15 -3.55
CA SER A 68 17.21 -1.41 -3.27
C SER A 68 16.79 -1.51 -1.81
N ILE A 69 15.52 -1.79 -1.56
CA ILE A 69 14.94 -1.98 -0.23
C ILE A 69 14.43 -3.41 -0.14
N VAL A 70 14.99 -4.18 0.79
CA VAL A 70 14.64 -5.58 1.02
C VAL A 70 13.68 -5.66 2.19
N PHE A 71 12.54 -6.27 1.96
CA PHE A 71 11.49 -6.49 2.94
C PHE A 71 11.40 -7.95 3.34
N THR A 72 11.15 -8.20 4.62
CA THR A 72 10.67 -9.48 5.12
C THR A 72 9.14 -9.51 5.09
N LEU A 73 8.56 -10.59 4.58
CA LEU A 73 7.10 -10.75 4.49
C LEU A 73 6.52 -11.29 5.79
N ASN A 74 5.35 -10.83 6.18
CA ASN A 74 4.58 -11.46 7.25
C ASN A 74 4.07 -12.84 6.80
N ARG A 75 3.99 -13.80 7.73
CA ARG A 75 3.44 -15.14 7.49
C ARG A 75 1.92 -15.13 7.29
N SER A 76 1.25 -14.08 7.74
CA SER A 76 -0.20 -13.96 7.77
C SER A 76 -0.70 -12.85 6.86
N ASN A 77 -1.82 -13.14 6.19
CA ASN A 77 -2.66 -12.14 5.54
C ASN A 77 -3.90 -11.94 6.41
N TYR A 78 -4.48 -10.76 6.32
CA TYR A 78 -5.56 -10.31 7.18
C TYR A 78 -6.69 -9.76 6.31
N ASP A 79 -7.93 -10.05 6.70
CA ASP A 79 -9.12 -9.52 6.03
C ASP A 79 -9.41 -8.12 6.55
N LEU A 80 -9.36 -7.14 5.65
CA LEU A 80 -9.55 -5.73 5.93
C LEU A 80 -10.92 -5.45 6.57
N ASN A 81 -11.97 -6.18 6.20
CA ASN A 81 -13.31 -5.98 6.78
C ASN A 81 -13.41 -6.48 8.22
N ARG A 82 -12.54 -7.41 8.61
CA ARG A 82 -12.49 -7.96 9.97
C ARG A 82 -11.63 -7.11 10.90
N GLU A 83 -10.64 -6.44 10.34
CA GLU A 83 -9.61 -5.71 11.08
C GLU A 83 -9.68 -4.20 10.86
N ILE A 84 -10.66 -3.59 10.17
CA ILE A 84 -10.86 -2.12 10.15
C ILE A 84 -11.91 -1.72 11.19
N ASP A 85 -11.62 -0.64 11.92
CA ASP A 85 -12.61 -0.01 12.78
C ASP A 85 -13.36 1.00 11.94
N ALA A 86 -14.57 0.63 11.52
CA ALA A 86 -15.45 1.47 10.74
C ALA A 86 -15.73 2.84 11.40
N THR A 87 -15.45 3.00 12.70
CA THR A 87 -15.61 4.27 13.42
C THR A 87 -14.39 5.20 13.34
N LEU A 88 -13.20 4.67 13.05
CA LEU A 88 -11.94 5.42 13.06
C LEU A 88 -11.23 5.44 11.71
N ASN A 89 -11.70 4.67 10.73
CA ASN A 89 -11.05 4.49 9.42
C ASN A 89 -9.58 4.07 9.53
N THR A 90 -9.24 3.37 10.62
CA THR A 90 -7.93 2.81 10.93
C THR A 90 -8.06 1.30 11.05
N VAL A 91 -6.99 0.57 10.71
CA VAL A 91 -6.91 -0.88 10.98
C VAL A 91 -7.01 -1.10 12.49
N LYS A 92 -8.18 -1.58 12.91
CA LYS A 92 -8.54 -2.12 14.23
C LYS A 92 -7.53 -3.20 14.61
N PHE A 93 -6.52 -2.80 15.36
CA PHE A 93 -5.78 -3.67 16.27
C PHE A 93 -5.03 -4.86 15.64
N ILE A 94 -4.13 -4.61 14.69
CA ILE A 94 -2.87 -5.34 14.85
C ILE A 94 -2.23 -4.73 16.09
N LYS A 95 -2.25 -5.44 17.23
CA LYS A 95 -1.56 -4.98 18.43
C LYS A 95 -0.14 -4.61 18.00
N THR A 96 0.25 -3.36 18.24
CA THR A 96 1.58 -2.88 17.87
C THR A 96 2.68 -3.78 18.46
N ALA A 97 2.41 -4.35 19.65
CA ALA A 97 3.23 -5.36 20.30
C ALA A 97 3.34 -6.71 19.54
N SER A 98 2.34 -7.12 18.74
CA SER A 98 2.45 -8.30 17.88
C SER A 98 3.27 -8.06 16.61
N LEU A 99 3.43 -6.81 16.17
CA LEU A 99 4.26 -6.48 15.01
C LEU A 99 5.74 -6.78 15.22
N ASN A 100 6.20 -6.73 16.49
CA ASN A 100 7.56 -7.05 16.87
C ASN A 100 7.79 -8.52 17.24
N GLN A 101 6.76 -9.37 17.21
CA GLN A 101 6.94 -10.79 17.50
C GLN A 101 7.66 -11.47 16.32
N THR A 102 8.78 -12.13 16.62
CA THR A 102 9.65 -12.77 15.61
C THR A 102 8.96 -13.89 14.85
N ASN A 103 7.98 -14.56 15.46
CA ASN A 103 7.20 -15.64 14.84
C ASN A 103 6.19 -15.16 13.79
N SER A 104 5.89 -13.85 13.71
CA SER A 104 5.00 -13.29 12.69
C SER A 104 5.67 -13.10 11.34
N TRP A 105 7.01 -13.16 11.28
CA TRP A 105 7.78 -12.87 10.07
C TRP A 105 8.25 -14.17 9.42
N SER A 106 8.11 -14.25 8.10
CA SER A 106 8.58 -15.39 7.29
C SER A 106 10.05 -15.23 6.94
N ASP A 107 10.69 -16.29 6.44
CA ASP A 107 12.04 -16.19 5.87
C ASP A 107 12.00 -15.71 4.40
N SER A 108 10.81 -15.45 3.87
CA SER A 108 10.63 -14.93 2.53
C SER A 108 10.87 -13.43 2.49
N SER A 109 11.58 -13.01 1.45
CA SER A 109 11.88 -11.60 1.21
C SER A 109 11.32 -11.12 -0.11
N LYS A 110 11.02 -9.82 -0.18
CA LYS A 110 10.68 -9.12 -1.41
C LYS A 110 11.51 -7.86 -1.52
N THR A 111 11.94 -7.53 -2.72
CA THR A 111 12.76 -6.35 -2.98
C THR A 111 11.99 -5.36 -3.82
N TYR A 112 12.11 -4.08 -3.49
CA TYR A 112 11.60 -2.97 -4.26
C TYR A 112 12.65 -1.89 -4.41
N THR A 113 12.62 -1.14 -5.50
CA THR A 113 13.33 0.14 -5.58
C THR A 113 12.61 1.20 -4.77
N LYS A 114 13.27 2.33 -4.49
CA LYS A 114 12.60 3.49 -3.86
C LYS A 114 11.47 4.03 -4.73
N SER A 115 11.66 4.04 -6.06
CA SER A 115 10.62 4.53 -6.98
C SER A 115 9.39 3.62 -6.95
N GLU A 116 9.58 2.29 -7.01
CA GLU A 116 8.48 1.34 -6.92
C GLU A 116 7.71 1.47 -5.60
N LEU A 117 8.42 1.72 -4.50
CA LEU A 117 7.78 1.93 -3.20
C LEU A 117 6.93 3.19 -3.18
N ILE A 118 7.42 4.28 -3.77
CA ILE A 118 6.67 5.54 -3.92
C ILE A 118 5.43 5.32 -4.82
N ASP A 119 5.59 4.58 -5.91
CA ASP A 119 4.48 4.26 -6.82
C ASP A 119 3.40 3.45 -6.08
N LEU A 120 3.77 2.41 -5.33
CA LEU A 120 2.84 1.64 -4.49
C LEU A 120 2.12 2.50 -3.45
N TYR A 121 2.77 3.51 -2.90
CA TYR A 121 2.16 4.45 -1.95
C TYR A 121 1.20 5.42 -2.63
N ASN A 122 1.56 5.93 -3.80
CA ASN A 122 0.72 6.83 -4.59
C ASN A 122 -0.52 6.12 -5.12
N ASP A 123 -0.36 4.87 -5.56
CA ASP A 123 -1.41 3.97 -6.05
C ASP A 123 -2.27 3.39 -4.93
N LYS A 124 -2.02 3.79 -3.67
CA LYS A 124 -2.77 3.39 -2.47
C LYS A 124 -2.67 1.90 -2.10
N TYR A 125 -1.72 1.16 -2.68
CA TYR A 125 -1.40 -0.19 -2.22
C TYR A 125 -0.73 -0.18 -0.84
N ILE A 126 0.04 0.87 -0.51
CA ILE A 126 0.54 1.14 0.85
C ILE A 126 -0.33 2.22 1.48
N TYR A 127 -1.08 1.88 2.52
CA TYR A 127 -1.97 2.83 3.20
C TYR A 127 -1.41 3.35 4.53
N GLU A 128 -0.48 2.61 5.15
CA GLU A 128 0.13 3.00 6.42
C GLU A 128 1.58 2.51 6.55
N ILE A 129 2.41 3.33 7.18
CA ILE A 129 3.79 2.99 7.52
C ILE A 129 3.99 3.28 9.00
N LYS A 130 4.53 2.31 9.74
CA LYS A 130 4.87 2.43 11.16
C LYS A 130 6.38 2.34 11.37
N ARG A 131 6.89 3.16 12.29
CA ARG A 131 8.30 3.26 12.67
C ARG A 131 8.42 3.36 14.19
N GLY A 132 9.49 2.77 14.74
CA GLY A 132 9.83 2.93 16.17
C GLY A 132 8.94 2.14 17.13
N LEU A 133 8.46 0.97 16.70
CA LEU A 133 7.64 0.07 17.51
C LEU A 133 8.46 -0.75 18.49
#